data_AF-A0A955EVC5-F1
#
_entry.id   AF-A0A955EVC5-F1
#
_cell.length_a   1.000
_cell.length_b   1.000
_cell.length_c   1.000
_cell.angle_alpha   90.00
_cell.angle_beta   90.00
_cell.angle_gamma   90.00
#
_symmetry.space_group_name_H-M   'P 1'
#
loop_
_entity.id
_entity.type
_entity.pdbx_description
1 polymer ?
#
loop_
_entity_poly.entity_id
_entity_poly.type
_entity_poly.pdbx_seq_one_letter_code
_entity_poly.pdbx_strand_id
1 'polypeptide(L)'
;MSFGIVLRFEEALAQRLRTHTQALYRACGGVDLVGLKVPAHLTLTLGDDPAPKRLAAEVDAAFADVARFTLDVPAVGTFGGDGGVVFLAPATTRQLLDVHDIAMAAFARAGAECSPLYRTGAWCPHITVGHGVETA
;
A
#
# COMPACT_ATOMS: atom_id res chain seq x y z
N MET A 1 -18.09 -3.23 -0.07
CA MET A 1 -17.23 -2.13 -0.60
C MET A 1 -15.89 -2.28 0.10
N SER A 2 -14.78 -2.26 -0.64
CA SER A 2 -13.47 -2.52 -0.05
C SER A 2 -12.84 -1.25 0.51
N PHE A 3 -12.12 -1.40 1.62
CA PHE A 3 -11.36 -0.34 2.28
C PHE A 3 -9.95 -0.84 2.57
N GLY A 4 -9.01 0.08 2.66
CA GLY A 4 -7.66 -0.24 3.09
C GLY A 4 -7.08 0.84 4.00
N ILE A 5 -6.19 0.43 4.89
CA ILE A 5 -5.33 1.33 5.66
C ILE A 5 -4.01 1.40 4.92
N VAL A 6 -3.56 2.61 4.61
CA VAL A 6 -2.34 2.85 3.83
C VAL A 6 -1.41 3.82 4.54
N LEU A 7 -0.11 3.62 4.40
CA LEU A 7 0.90 4.63 4.72
C LEU A 7 1.04 5.58 3.53
N ARG A 8 1.10 6.88 3.84
CA ARG A 8 1.38 7.93 2.85
C ARG A 8 2.79 8.45 3.05
N PHE A 9 3.41 8.85 1.95
CA PHE A 9 4.75 9.44 1.97
C PHE A 9 4.66 10.96 2.15
N GLU A 10 5.71 11.54 2.74
CA GLU A 10 5.93 12.97 2.73
C GLU A 10 5.92 13.52 1.30
N GLU A 11 5.46 14.76 1.13
CA GLU A 11 5.15 15.35 -0.18
C GLU A 11 6.34 15.29 -1.16
N ALA A 12 7.56 15.55 -0.66
CA ALA A 12 8.77 15.50 -1.49
C ALA A 12 9.06 14.08 -2.02
N LEU A 13 8.88 13.04 -1.19
CA LEU A 13 9.05 11.65 -1.61
C LEU A 13 7.90 11.21 -2.52
N ALA A 14 6.66 11.59 -2.19
CA ALA A 14 5.50 11.34 -3.03
C ALA A 14 5.69 11.92 -4.44
N GLN A 15 6.26 13.12 -4.56
CA GLN A 15 6.57 13.74 -5.86
C GLN A 15 7.61 12.95 -6.66
N ARG A 16 8.68 12.46 -6.01
CA ARG A 16 9.68 11.61 -6.66
C ARG A 16 9.07 10.31 -7.18
N LEU A 17 8.24 9.66 -6.36
CA LEU A 17 7.53 8.44 -6.73
C LEU A 17 6.58 8.70 -7.92
N ARG A 18 5.83 9.81 -7.92
CA ARG A 18 5.01 10.23 -9.08
C ARG A 18 5.82 10.36 -10.36
N THR A 19 7.01 10.95 -10.29
CA THR A 19 7.91 11.06 -11.46
C THR A 19 8.33 9.68 -11.98
N HIS A 20 8.68 8.75 -11.10
CA HIS A 20 9.04 7.38 -11.50
C HIS A 20 7.86 6.60 -12.10
N THR A 21 6.69 6.66 -11.45
CA THR A 21 5.44 6.07 -11.96
C THR A 21 5.08 6.61 -13.35
N GLN A 22 5.17 7.93 -13.55
CA GLN A 22 4.88 8.54 -14.85
C GLN A 22 5.88 8.11 -15.94
N ALA A 23 7.16 7.97 -15.59
CA ALA A 23 8.18 7.50 -16.51
C ALA A 23 7.92 6.05 -16.95
N LEU A 24 7.55 5.17 -16.01
CA LEU A 24 7.17 3.79 -16.29
C LEU A 24 5.94 3.72 -17.21
N TYR A 25 4.88 4.46 -16.89
CA TYR A 25 3.68 4.50 -17.73
C TYR A 25 3.99 4.97 -19.16
N ARG A 26 4.81 6.01 -19.33
CA ARG A 26 5.21 6.50 -20.66
C ARG A 26 6.03 5.49 -21.45
N ALA A 27 6.82 4.66 -20.78
CA ALA A 27 7.70 3.68 -21.41
C ALA A 27 6.97 2.37 -21.74
N CYS A 28 6.04 1.94 -20.87
CA CYS A 28 5.49 0.59 -20.90
C CYS A 28 3.96 0.54 -21.05
N GLY A 29 3.26 1.68 -21.04
CA GLY A 29 1.80 1.72 -21.07
C GLY A 29 1.16 1.26 -19.75
N GLY A 30 -0.02 0.66 -19.86
CA GLY A 30 -0.82 0.20 -18.71
C GLY A 30 -1.73 1.27 -18.12
N VAL A 31 -1.87 1.29 -16.80
CA VAL A 31 -2.74 2.21 -16.07
C VAL A 31 -1.97 3.49 -15.69
N ASP A 32 -2.50 4.65 -16.09
CA ASP A 32 -1.96 5.96 -15.67
C ASP A 32 -2.35 6.29 -14.22
N LEU A 33 -1.64 5.72 -13.25
CA LEU A 33 -1.88 5.96 -11.82
C LEU A 33 -1.80 7.45 -11.45
N VAL A 34 -0.93 8.21 -12.12
CA VAL A 34 -0.77 9.65 -11.89
C VAL A 34 -1.97 10.41 -12.46
N GLY A 35 -2.39 10.08 -13.69
CA GLY A 35 -3.59 10.63 -14.32
C GLY A 35 -4.88 10.34 -13.53
N LEU A 36 -4.96 9.14 -12.93
CA LEU A 36 -6.05 8.74 -12.02
C LEU A 36 -5.95 9.39 -10.62
N LYS A 37 -4.92 10.21 -10.38
CA LYS A 37 -4.66 10.87 -9.09
C LYS A 37 -4.54 9.90 -7.91
N VAL A 38 -4.07 8.69 -8.17
CA VAL A 38 -3.77 7.71 -7.12
C VAL A 38 -2.42 8.09 -6.50
N PRO A 39 -2.37 8.53 -5.24
CA PRO A 39 -1.11 8.88 -4.59
C PRO A 39 -0.27 7.62 -4.38
N ALA A 40 1.06 7.76 -4.42
CA ALA A 40 1.94 6.69 -3.98
C ALA A 40 1.67 6.36 -2.50
N HIS A 41 1.51 5.08 -2.20
CA HIS A 41 1.20 4.58 -0.87
C HIS A 41 1.73 3.16 -0.69
N LEU A 42 1.80 2.73 0.57
CA LEU A 42 2.03 1.33 0.95
C LEU A 42 0.79 0.85 1.69
N THR A 43 0.13 -0.19 1.17
CA THR A 43 -1.08 -0.74 1.79
C THR A 43 -0.70 -1.67 2.94
N LEU A 44 -1.16 -1.33 4.14
CA LEU A 44 -0.97 -2.15 5.34
C LEU A 44 -2.02 -3.27 5.39
N THR A 45 -3.28 -2.94 5.12
CA THR A 45 -4.35 -3.94 5.07
C THR A 45 -5.43 -3.50 4.09
N LEU A 46 -6.16 -4.48 3.55
CA LEU A 46 -7.26 -4.31 2.63
C LEU A 46 -8.33 -5.37 2.96
N GLY A 47 -9.59 -4.99 2.90
CA GLY A 47 -10.69 -5.92 3.14
C GLY A 47 -12.04 -5.29 2.88
N ASP A 48 -13.09 -6.07 3.14
CA ASP A 48 -14.47 -5.71 2.83
C ASP A 48 -15.30 -5.37 4.07
N ASP A 49 -16.32 -4.56 3.80
CA ASP A 49 -17.44 -4.23 4.68
C ASP A 49 -17.11 -3.72 6.11
N PRO A 50 -16.06 -2.88 6.31
CA PRO A 50 -16.00 -2.12 7.55
C PRO A 50 -17.16 -1.11 7.61
N ALA A 51 -17.66 -0.87 8.82
CA ALA A 51 -18.40 0.35 9.09
C ALA A 51 -17.44 1.56 8.96
N PRO A 52 -17.56 2.45 7.94
CA PRO A 52 -16.46 3.37 7.60
C PRO A 52 -16.12 4.36 8.71
N LYS A 53 -17.13 4.87 9.41
CA LYS A 53 -16.95 5.77 10.56
C LYS A 53 -16.25 5.07 11.73
N ARG A 54 -16.54 3.79 11.95
CA ARG A 54 -15.90 2.99 12.98
C ARG A 54 -14.45 2.70 12.60
N LEU A 55 -14.19 2.30 11.35
CA LEU A 55 -12.83 2.08 10.87
C LEU A 55 -11.97 3.35 11.01
N ALA A 56 -12.50 4.52 10.63
CA ALA A 56 -11.78 5.79 10.81
C ALA A 56 -11.42 6.04 12.29
N ALA A 57 -12.38 5.90 13.21
CA ALA A 57 -12.14 6.07 14.64
C ALA A 57 -11.12 5.05 15.20
N GLU A 58 -11.19 3.80 14.76
CA GLU A 58 -10.24 2.75 15.17
C GLU A 58 -8.83 3.01 14.63
N VAL A 59 -8.70 3.56 13.42
CA VAL A 59 -7.42 3.97 12.83
C VAL A 59 -6.84 5.15 13.60
N ASP A 60 -7.64 6.19 13.86
CA ASP A 60 -7.19 7.37 14.62
C ASP A 60 -6.68 6.97 16.01
N ALA A 61 -7.42 6.11 16.71
CA ALA A 61 -7.02 5.60 18.03
C ALA A 61 -5.77 4.71 17.96
N ALA A 62 -5.67 3.81 16.97
CA ALA A 62 -4.56 2.87 16.85
C ALA A 62 -3.23 3.54 16.47
N PHE A 63 -3.29 4.65 15.73
CA PHE A 63 -2.11 5.34 15.21
C PHE A 63 -1.76 6.63 15.95
N ALA A 64 -2.49 6.99 17.02
CA ALA A 64 -2.29 8.22 17.79
C ALA A 64 -0.83 8.39 18.29
N ASP A 65 -0.20 7.31 18.74
CA ASP A 65 1.16 7.31 19.28
C ASP A 65 2.21 6.75 18.31
N VAL A 66 1.82 6.44 17.07
CA VAL A 66 2.74 5.89 16.08
C VAL A 66 3.53 7.04 15.45
N ALA A 67 4.82 7.12 15.78
CA ALA A 67 5.72 8.10 15.19
C ALA A 67 5.98 7.84 13.70
N ARG A 68 6.31 8.91 12.97
CA ARG A 68 6.84 8.80 11.60
C ARG A 68 8.13 8.00 11.61
N PHE A 69 8.35 7.24 10.54
CA PHE A 69 9.55 6.41 10.40
C PHE A 69 10.04 6.34 8.97
N THR A 70 11.31 5.97 8.82
CA THR A 70 11.96 5.82 7.51
C THR A 70 11.73 4.42 6.97
N LEU A 71 11.43 4.36 5.68
CA LEU A 71 11.25 3.12 4.94
C LEU A 71 12.36 3.00 3.90
N ASP A 72 13.21 1.98 4.04
CA ASP A 72 14.19 1.63 3.01
C ASP A 72 13.52 0.85 1.89
N VAL A 73 13.84 1.18 0.64
CA VAL A 73 13.23 0.58 -0.54
C VAL A 73 14.34 0.04 -1.46
N PRO A 74 14.94 -1.11 -1.13
CA PRO A 74 16.15 -1.61 -1.78
C PRO A 74 15.91 -2.27 -3.14
N ALA A 75 14.66 -2.62 -3.46
CA ALA A 75 14.37 -3.48 -4.61
C ALA A 75 13.15 -3.03 -5.41
N VAL A 76 13.10 -3.52 -6.65
CA VAL A 76 11.94 -3.51 -7.54
C VAL A 76 11.50 -4.95 -7.76
N GLY A 77 10.19 -5.18 -7.85
CA GLY A 77 9.62 -6.48 -8.11
C GLY A 77 8.40 -6.41 -9.02
N THR A 78 7.90 -7.59 -9.39
CA THR A 78 6.67 -7.74 -10.17
C THR A 78 5.78 -8.84 -9.60
N PHE A 79 4.45 -8.69 -9.77
CA PHE A 79 3.48 -9.76 -9.53
C PHE A 79 2.95 -10.29 -10.87
N GLY A 80 2.74 -11.61 -10.98
CA GLY A 80 2.44 -12.30 -12.25
C GLY A 80 0.97 -12.70 -12.46
N GLY A 81 0.45 -12.37 -13.65
CA GLY A 81 -0.87 -12.65 -14.24
C GLY A 81 -1.15 -11.69 -15.41
N ASP A 82 -2.31 -11.82 -16.09
CA ASP A 82 -2.78 -10.86 -17.11
C ASP A 82 -3.01 -9.49 -16.45
N GLY A 83 -2.07 -8.55 -16.65
CA GLY A 83 -2.13 -7.21 -16.10
C GLY A 83 -0.93 -6.76 -15.27
N GLY A 84 0.19 -7.49 -15.30
CA GLY A 84 1.54 -7.12 -14.83
C GLY A 84 1.67 -5.91 -13.90
N VAL A 85 1.95 -6.16 -12.62
CA VAL A 85 2.22 -5.12 -11.63
C VAL A 85 3.72 -4.92 -11.48
N VAL A 86 4.18 -3.68 -11.52
CA VAL A 86 5.55 -3.27 -11.15
C VAL A 86 5.47 -2.52 -9.83
N PHE A 87 6.28 -2.93 -8.86
CA PHE A 87 6.29 -2.33 -7.53
C PHE A 87 7.70 -2.11 -6.99
N LEU A 88 7.82 -1.14 -6.09
CA LEU A 88 9.00 -1.02 -5.24
C LEU A 88 8.80 -1.86 -3.98
N ALA A 89 9.81 -2.62 -3.60
CA ALA A 89 9.78 -3.55 -2.48
C ALA A 89 10.51 -2.93 -1.27
N PRO A 90 9.78 -2.50 -0.22
CA PRO A 90 10.37 -2.03 1.01
C PRO A 90 11.11 -3.14 1.77
N ALA A 91 12.16 -2.77 2.49
CA ALA A 91 12.77 -3.66 3.46
C ALA A 91 11.75 -4.03 4.53
N THR A 92 11.56 -5.33 4.77
CA THR A 92 10.64 -5.83 5.79
C THR A 92 11.29 -5.73 7.16
N THR A 93 11.17 -4.54 7.78
CA THR A 93 11.71 -4.28 9.12
C THR A 93 10.71 -4.65 10.20
N ARG A 94 11.20 -4.84 11.43
CA ARG A 94 10.33 -5.08 12.59
C ARG A 94 9.31 -3.94 12.78
N GLN A 95 9.74 -2.70 12.63
CA GLN A 95 8.88 -1.53 12.74
C GLN A 95 7.74 -1.53 11.70
N LEU A 96 8.02 -1.91 10.45
CA LEU A 96 6.99 -2.02 9.43
C LEU A 96 5.97 -3.12 9.75
N LEU A 97 6.45 -4.26 10.27
CA LEU A 97 5.59 -5.36 10.70
C LEU A 97 4.73 -4.98 11.91
N ASP A 98 5.28 -4.28 12.90
CA ASP A 98 4.50 -3.81 14.05
C ASP A 98 3.39 -2.83 13.61
N VAL A 99 3.69 -1.93 12.66
CA VAL A 99 2.70 -1.00 12.06
C VAL A 99 1.62 -1.74 11.27
N HIS A 100 1.98 -2.82 10.58
CA HIS A 100 1.03 -3.71 9.91
C HIS A 100 0.11 -4.41 10.92
N ASP A 101 0.64 -4.96 12.01
CA ASP A 101 -0.15 -5.59 13.05
C ASP A 101 -1.12 -4.60 13.73
N ILE A 102 -0.70 -3.34 13.95
CA ILE A 102 -1.57 -2.26 14.43
C ILE A 102 -2.74 -2.03 13.48
N ALA A 103 -2.48 -1.96 12.16
CA ALA A 103 -3.53 -1.78 11.16
C ALA A 103 -4.50 -2.97 11.11
N MET A 104 -3.97 -4.19 11.19
CA MET A 104 -4.77 -5.42 11.24
C MET A 104 -5.70 -5.45 12.45
N ALA A 105 -5.19 -5.06 13.62
CA ALA A 105 -5.98 -4.97 14.84
C ALA A 105 -7.08 -3.90 14.73
N ALA A 106 -6.80 -2.74 14.14
CA ALA A 106 -7.81 -1.71 13.89
C ALA A 106 -8.92 -2.21 12.94
N PHE A 107 -8.55 -2.93 11.86
CA PHE A 107 -9.49 -3.56 10.93
C PHE A 107 -10.41 -4.56 11.64
N ALA A 108 -9.83 -5.43 12.47
CA ALA A 108 -10.57 -6.43 13.23
C ALA A 108 -11.53 -5.77 14.25
N ARG A 109 -11.08 -4.74 14.98
CA ARG A 109 -11.94 -3.99 15.91
C ARG A 109 -13.06 -3.23 15.21
N ALA A 110 -12.88 -2.85 13.95
CA ALA A 110 -13.92 -2.25 13.12
C ALA A 110 -14.94 -3.28 12.57
N GLY A 111 -14.70 -4.57 12.77
CA GLY A 111 -15.55 -5.67 12.29
C GLY A 111 -15.33 -6.02 10.81
N ALA A 112 -14.19 -5.63 10.23
CA ALA A 112 -13.90 -5.84 8.83
C ALA A 112 -13.26 -7.20 8.56
N GLU A 113 -13.58 -7.80 7.41
CA GLU A 113 -12.92 -9.02 6.96
C GLU A 113 -11.66 -8.68 6.17
N CYS A 114 -10.50 -9.03 6.71
CA CYS A 114 -9.23 -8.79 6.03
C CYS A 114 -8.97 -9.83 4.93
N SER A 115 -8.53 -9.34 3.77
CA SER A 115 -8.07 -10.16 2.66
C SER A 115 -6.95 -11.12 3.10
N PRO A 116 -6.99 -12.39 2.68
CA PRO A 116 -5.92 -13.35 2.97
C PRO A 116 -4.52 -12.88 2.58
N LEU A 117 -4.40 -12.05 1.54
CA LEU A 117 -3.13 -11.50 1.03
C LEU A 117 -2.48 -10.50 1.99
N TYR A 118 -3.22 -9.98 2.95
CA TYR A 118 -2.74 -8.99 3.93
C TYR A 118 -2.61 -9.56 5.34
N ARG A 119 -2.81 -10.88 5.52
CA ARG A 119 -2.61 -11.53 6.82
C ARG A 119 -1.11 -11.61 7.14
N THR A 120 -0.78 -11.56 8.42
CA THR A 120 0.58 -11.77 8.92
C THR A 120 1.14 -13.09 8.37
N GLY A 121 2.34 -13.03 7.80
CA GLY A 121 3.01 -14.16 7.13
C GLY A 121 2.68 -14.34 5.64
N ALA A 122 1.61 -13.74 5.13
CA ALA A 122 1.26 -13.72 3.70
C ALA A 122 1.46 -12.34 3.06
N TRP A 123 1.45 -11.28 3.86
CA TRP A 123 1.59 -9.91 3.40
C TRP A 123 2.95 -9.64 2.74
N CYS A 124 2.91 -9.18 1.49
CA CYS A 124 4.06 -8.68 0.77
C CYS A 124 4.00 -7.14 0.76
N PRO A 125 4.84 -6.43 1.54
CA PRO A 125 4.86 -4.97 1.50
C PRO A 125 5.34 -4.50 0.14
N HIS A 126 4.57 -3.62 -0.50
CA HIS A 126 4.90 -3.10 -1.82
C HIS A 126 4.33 -1.70 -2.05
N ILE A 127 4.99 -0.94 -2.92
CA ILE A 127 4.53 0.36 -3.42
C ILE A 127 4.34 0.21 -4.92
N THR A 128 3.09 0.16 -5.37
CA THR A 128 2.78 0.00 -6.79
C THR A 128 3.21 1.24 -7.58
N VAL A 129 4.01 1.02 -8.63
CA VAL A 129 4.48 2.07 -9.55
C VAL A 129 4.09 1.80 -11.00
N GLY A 130 3.53 0.63 -11.30
CA GLY A 130 2.93 0.30 -12.58
C GLY A 130 1.91 -0.84 -12.43
N HIS A 131 0.86 -0.81 -13.25
CA HIS A 131 -0.18 -1.84 -13.33
C HIS A 131 -0.61 -1.92 -14.80
N GLY A 132 -0.94 -3.11 -15.28
CA GLY A 132 -1.36 -3.33 -16.65
C GLY A 132 -0.18 -3.28 -17.61
N VAL A 133 1.03 -3.54 -17.09
CA VAL A 133 2.24 -3.57 -17.89
C VAL A 133 2.27 -4.92 -18.60
N GLU A 134 2.28 -4.92 -19.92
CA GLU A 134 2.39 -6.15 -20.71
C GLU A 134 3.71 -6.86 -20.35
N THR A 135 3.59 -8.10 -19.88
CA THR A 135 4.73 -8.99 -19.71
C THR A 135 4.70 -10.00 -20.85
N ALA A 136 5.80 -10.08 -21.61
CA ALA A 136 5.96 -11.04 -22.70
C ALA A 136 5.93 -12.49 -22.22
#